data_AF-A0A9D6PSP8-F1
#
_entry.id   AF-A0A9D6PSP8-F1
#
_cell.length_a   1.000
_cell.length_b   1.000
_cell.length_c   1.000
_cell.angle_alpha   90.00
_cell.angle_beta   90.00
_cell.angle_gamma   90.00
#
_symmetry.space_group_name_H-M   'P 1'
#
loop_
_entity.id
_entity.type
_entity.pdbx_description
1 polymer ?
#
loop_
_entity_poly.entity_id
_entity_poly.type
_entity_poly.pdbx_seq_one_letter_code
_entity_poly.pdbx_strand_id
1 'polypeptide(L)'
;MSTLFAVLILAATLFMLGGLARKAIQYRNTPAPLKIPTTPAPKSTGGVVLRLAKEIVFFAALFRASKWTWIFGWMFHFALLLAFVRHLRYVITPDGPLGFLWPIISLELVQSGGRYAGIAMVVGLLGLLARRIFVARVRYISAPSDYLMLILLMVIGISGLVMSFISHVDIMQVKAFMLGMFTFNFQELPVSGPLLVHVGLVVVLGFVLPISKLLHIPG
;
A
#
# COMPACT_ATOMS: atom_id res chain seq x y z
N MET A 1 23.29 5.91 12.05
CA MET A 1 22.28 5.07 11.36
C MET A 1 20.88 5.64 11.49
N SER A 2 20.37 5.92 12.68
CA SER A 2 19.01 6.46 12.91
C SER A 2 18.72 7.76 12.12
N THR A 3 19.64 8.73 12.17
CA THR A 3 19.52 10.00 11.43
C THR A 3 19.46 9.81 9.93
N LEU A 4 20.25 8.88 9.38
CA LEU A 4 20.22 8.54 7.96
C LEU A 4 18.84 8.02 7.56
N PHE A 5 18.29 7.06 8.31
CA PHE A 5 16.95 6.54 8.05
C PHE A 5 15.87 7.62 8.19
N ALA A 6 15.96 8.51 9.19
CA ALA A 6 15.02 9.61 9.35
C ALA A 6 15.02 10.54 8.12
N VAL A 7 16.22 10.96 7.67
CA VAL A 7 16.37 11.79 6.47
C VAL A 7 15.85 11.09 5.22
N LEU A 8 16.17 9.80 5.05
CA LEU A 8 15.69 9.02 3.90
C LEU A 8 14.17 8.87 3.89
N ILE A 9 13.54 8.62 5.03
CA ILE A 9 12.08 8.54 5.13
C ILE A 9 11.44 9.89 4.81
N LEU A 10 11.97 10.99 5.33
CA LEU A 10 11.48 12.33 5.01
C LEU A 10 11.62 12.64 3.52
N ALA A 11 12.79 12.39 2.94
CA ALA A 11 13.04 12.60 1.51
C ALA A 11 12.12 11.76 0.63
N ALA A 12 11.96 10.46 0.95
CA ALA A 12 11.07 9.56 0.22
C ALA A 12 9.60 10.00 0.34
N THR A 13 9.18 10.44 1.53
CA THR A 13 7.82 10.93 1.76
C THR A 13 7.53 12.18 0.94
N LEU A 14 8.43 13.18 0.96
CA LEU A 14 8.28 14.41 0.17
C LEU A 14 8.27 14.12 -1.33
N PHE A 15 9.16 13.24 -1.80
CA PHE A 15 9.20 12.82 -3.20
C PHE A 15 7.91 12.11 -3.63
N MET A 16 7.43 11.18 -2.80
CA MET A 16 6.18 10.45 -3.03
C MET A 16 4.97 11.39 -3.10
N LEU A 17 4.83 12.30 -2.13
CA LEU A 17 3.73 13.27 -2.07
C LEU A 17 3.77 14.25 -3.25
N GLY A 18 4.94 14.78 -3.59
CA GLY A 18 5.12 15.65 -4.75
C GLY A 18 4.79 14.94 -6.07
N GLY A 19 5.23 13.68 -6.22
CA GLY A 19 4.91 12.86 -7.39
C GLY A 19 3.42 12.52 -7.50
N LEU A 20 2.78 12.19 -6.38
CA LEU A 20 1.33 11.96 -6.32
C LEU A 20 0.55 13.23 -6.71
N ALA A 21 0.91 14.38 -6.14
CA ALA A 21 0.28 15.66 -6.47
C ALA A 21 0.43 16.00 -7.96
N ARG A 22 1.65 15.86 -8.51
CA ARG A 22 1.91 16.05 -9.94
C ARG A 22 1.02 15.16 -10.80
N LYS A 23 0.83 13.88 -10.42
CA LYS A 23 0.01 12.95 -11.19
C LYS A 23 -1.48 13.24 -11.09
N ALA A 24 -1.95 13.62 -9.90
CA ALA A 24 -3.34 14.05 -9.71
C ALA A 24 -3.65 15.31 -10.55
N ILE A 25 -2.74 16.29 -10.58
CA ILE A 25 -2.85 17.47 -11.44
C ILE A 25 -2.86 17.07 -12.91
N GLN A 26 -1.98 16.15 -13.33
CA GLN A 26 -1.97 15.62 -14.69
C GLN A 26 -3.32 14.99 -15.07
N TYR A 27 -3.89 14.12 -14.23
CA TYR A 27 -5.16 13.46 -14.50
C TYR A 27 -6.33 14.45 -14.56
N ARG A 28 -6.37 15.42 -13.65
CA ARG A 28 -7.36 16.50 -13.66
C ARG A 28 -7.30 17.34 -14.95
N ASN A 29 -6.10 17.60 -15.45
CA ASN A 29 -5.89 18.48 -16.59
C ASN A 29 -5.90 17.74 -17.94
N THR A 30 -5.88 16.41 -17.95
CA THR A 30 -5.90 15.62 -19.18
C THR A 30 -7.32 15.60 -19.77
N PRO A 31 -7.56 16.19 -20.95
CA PRO A 31 -8.89 16.21 -21.54
C PRO A 31 -9.37 14.79 -21.85
N ALA A 32 -10.62 14.47 -21.49
CA ALA A 32 -11.30 13.23 -21.85
C ALA A 32 -12.38 13.53 -22.91
N PRO A 33 -12.01 13.70 -24.19
CA PRO A 33 -12.94 14.16 -25.22
C PRO A 33 -14.06 13.17 -25.54
N LEU A 34 -13.83 11.87 -25.27
CA LEU A 34 -14.78 10.81 -25.57
C LEU A 34 -15.54 10.37 -24.31
N LYS A 35 -16.83 10.71 -24.24
CA LYS A 35 -17.76 10.18 -23.23
C LYS A 35 -18.44 8.92 -23.77
N ILE A 36 -17.73 7.79 -23.76
CA ILE A 36 -18.26 6.52 -24.26
C ILE A 36 -18.83 5.72 -23.07
N PRO A 37 -20.17 5.60 -22.96
CA PRO A 37 -20.76 4.77 -21.92
C PRO A 37 -20.56 3.28 -22.25
N THR A 38 -19.91 2.54 -21.35
CA THR A 38 -19.86 1.08 -21.43
C THR A 38 -21.23 0.50 -21.08
N THR A 39 -21.86 -0.22 -22.01
CA THR A 39 -23.15 -0.87 -21.78
C THR A 39 -23.03 -2.07 -20.84
N PRO A 40 -24.03 -2.34 -19.98
CA PRO A 40 -25.21 -1.53 -19.70
C PRO A 40 -24.84 -0.28 -18.88
N ALA A 41 -25.17 0.90 -19.40
CA ALA A 41 -24.87 2.17 -18.75
C ALA A 41 -25.98 2.52 -17.75
N PRO A 42 -25.66 2.83 -16.49
CA PRO A 42 -26.67 3.28 -15.54
C PRO A 42 -27.35 4.56 -16.01
N LYS A 43 -28.69 4.61 -15.89
CA LYS A 43 -29.50 5.76 -16.30
C LYS A 43 -29.63 6.86 -15.23
N SER A 44 -29.10 6.61 -14.02
CA SER A 44 -29.16 7.54 -12.89
C SER A 44 -27.79 7.71 -12.23
N THR A 45 -27.58 8.86 -11.58
CA THR A 45 -26.36 9.14 -10.81
C THR A 45 -26.11 8.07 -9.74
N GLY A 46 -27.16 7.64 -9.04
CA GLY A 46 -27.06 6.57 -8.05
C GLY A 46 -26.60 5.24 -8.66
N GLY A 47 -27.08 4.91 -9.86
CA GLY A 47 -26.60 3.73 -10.59
C GLY A 47 -25.14 3.83 -11.02
N VAL A 48 -24.65 5.02 -11.36
CA VAL A 48 -23.22 5.26 -11.66
C VAL A 48 -22.37 5.06 -10.41
N VAL A 49 -22.78 5.65 -9.27
CA VAL A 49 -22.07 5.48 -7.99
C VAL A 49 -22.02 4.02 -7.60
N LEU A 50 -23.13 3.28 -7.67
CA LEU A 50 -23.16 1.85 -7.34
C LEU A 50 -22.27 1.02 -8.27
N ARG A 51 -22.26 1.33 -9.58
CA ARG A 51 -21.38 0.66 -10.54
C ARG A 51 -19.92 0.89 -10.19
N LEU A 52 -19.52 2.15 -9.94
CA LEU A 52 -18.15 2.50 -9.57
C LEU A 52 -17.74 1.86 -8.24
N ALA A 53 -18.62 1.89 -7.24
CA ALA A 53 -18.37 1.24 -5.95
C ALA A 53 -18.10 -0.26 -6.10
N LYS A 54 -18.85 -0.96 -6.97
CA LYS A 54 -18.62 -2.37 -7.27
C LYS A 54 -17.28 -2.62 -7.96
N GLU A 55 -16.86 -1.73 -8.85
CA GLU A 55 -15.56 -1.86 -9.52
C GLU A 55 -14.40 -1.51 -8.57
N ILE A 56 -14.54 -0.56 -7.65
CA ILE A 56 -13.49 -0.16 -6.70
C ILE A 56 -13.34 -1.17 -5.55
N VAL A 57 -14.46 -1.58 -4.94
CA VAL A 57 -14.43 -2.40 -3.70
C VAL A 57 -14.31 -3.89 -4.03
N PHE A 58 -15.02 -4.34 -5.07
CA PHE A 58 -15.14 -5.77 -5.39
C PHE A 58 -14.46 -6.16 -6.69
N PHE A 59 -13.83 -5.23 -7.43
CA PHE A 59 -13.22 -5.51 -8.74
C PHE A 59 -14.16 -6.32 -9.66
N ALA A 60 -15.43 -5.90 -9.76
CA ALA A 60 -16.49 -6.71 -10.35
C ALA A 60 -16.21 -7.12 -11.82
N ALA A 61 -15.58 -6.26 -12.62
CA ALA A 61 -15.15 -6.61 -13.97
C ALA A 61 -14.05 -7.68 -13.98
N LEU A 62 -13.08 -7.57 -13.06
CA LEU A 62 -12.02 -8.57 -12.92
C LEU A 62 -12.58 -9.91 -12.44
N PHE A 63 -13.57 -9.91 -11.56
CA PHE A 63 -14.27 -11.12 -11.11
C PHE A 63 -14.90 -11.87 -12.29
N ARG A 64 -15.55 -11.14 -13.20
CA ARG A 64 -16.14 -11.70 -14.42
C ARG A 64 -15.07 -12.21 -15.40
N ALA A 65 -13.94 -11.52 -15.51
CA ALA A 65 -12.90 -11.84 -16.47
C ALA A 65 -11.96 -12.99 -16.04
N SER A 66 -11.54 -13.02 -14.77
CA SER A 66 -10.59 -14.02 -14.26
C SER A 66 -10.70 -14.17 -12.74
N LYS A 67 -11.41 -15.21 -12.30
CA LYS A 67 -11.60 -15.52 -10.86
C LYS A 67 -10.28 -15.67 -10.10
N TRP A 68 -9.27 -16.27 -10.72
CA TRP A 68 -7.93 -16.43 -10.12
C TRP A 68 -7.20 -15.11 -9.94
N THR A 69 -7.20 -14.24 -10.97
CA THR A 69 -6.58 -12.92 -10.85
C THR A 69 -7.34 -12.06 -9.84
N TRP A 70 -8.66 -12.21 -9.81
CA TRP A 70 -9.53 -11.52 -8.87
C TRP A 70 -9.21 -11.87 -7.43
N ILE A 71 -9.19 -13.16 -7.05
CA ILE A 71 -9.00 -13.54 -5.64
C ILE A 71 -7.63 -13.10 -5.12
N PHE A 72 -6.55 -13.32 -5.89
CA PHE A 72 -5.21 -12.89 -5.48
C PHE A 72 -5.06 -11.37 -5.47
N GLY A 73 -5.68 -10.68 -6.44
CA GLY A 73 -5.73 -9.23 -6.49
C GLY A 73 -6.48 -8.64 -5.31
N TRP A 74 -7.65 -9.18 -4.97
CA TRP A 74 -8.49 -8.72 -3.86
C TRP A 74 -7.82 -9.00 -2.51
N MET A 75 -7.28 -10.21 -2.31
CA MET A 75 -6.49 -10.55 -1.12
C MET A 75 -5.34 -9.58 -0.91
N PHE A 76 -4.56 -9.29 -1.97
CA PHE A 76 -3.44 -8.35 -1.88
C PHE A 76 -3.90 -6.93 -1.51
N HIS A 77 -4.88 -6.35 -2.20
CA HIS A 77 -5.31 -4.97 -1.95
C HIS A 77 -6.02 -4.80 -0.61
N PHE A 78 -6.89 -5.74 -0.24
CA PHE A 78 -7.57 -5.68 1.05
C PHE A 78 -6.58 -5.82 2.20
N ALA A 79 -5.60 -6.73 2.06
CA ALA A 79 -4.54 -6.86 3.06
C ALA A 79 -3.63 -5.62 3.12
N LEU A 80 -3.32 -5.01 1.98
CA LEU A 80 -2.56 -3.75 1.92
C LEU A 80 -3.31 -2.62 2.63
N LEU A 81 -4.63 -2.53 2.46
CA LEU A 81 -5.48 -1.57 3.17
C LEU A 81 -5.43 -1.79 4.69
N LEU A 82 -5.61 -3.04 5.15
CA LEU A 82 -5.54 -3.36 6.58
C LEU A 82 -4.15 -3.11 7.16
N ALA A 83 -3.09 -3.42 6.40
CA ALA A 83 -1.73 -3.09 6.77
C ALA A 83 -1.57 -1.57 6.90
N PHE A 84 -2.03 -0.78 5.93
CA PHE A 84 -1.99 0.68 5.97
C PHE A 84 -2.67 1.24 7.22
N VAL A 85 -3.90 0.81 7.51
CA VAL A 85 -4.65 1.25 8.70
C VAL A 85 -3.90 0.89 9.98
N ARG A 86 -3.36 -0.34 10.09
CA ARG A 86 -2.52 -0.76 11.23
C ARG A 86 -1.27 0.11 11.39
N HIS A 87 -0.66 0.55 10.29
CA HIS A 87 0.54 1.41 10.33
C HIS A 87 0.25 2.82 10.82
N LEU A 88 -1.00 3.31 10.72
CA LEU A 88 -1.37 4.62 11.25
C LEU A 88 -1.09 4.77 12.74
N ARG A 89 -1.02 3.68 13.50
CA ARG A 89 -0.66 3.68 14.93
C ARG A 89 0.68 4.38 15.23
N TYR A 90 1.60 4.41 14.26
CA TYR A 90 2.94 4.94 14.43
C TYR A 90 3.03 6.45 14.17
N VAL A 91 2.04 7.02 13.50
CA VAL A 91 2.02 8.44 13.11
C VAL A 91 0.84 9.22 13.69
N ILE A 92 -0.17 8.53 14.22
CA ILE A 92 -1.32 9.13 14.91
C ILE A 92 -1.20 8.89 16.42
N THR A 93 -1.41 9.93 17.20
CA THR A 93 -1.53 9.89 18.66
C THR A 93 -2.94 10.29 19.11
N PRO A 94 -3.41 9.81 20.28
CA PRO A 94 -4.73 10.18 20.81
C PRO A 94 -4.89 11.69 21.03
N ASP A 95 -3.79 12.35 21.41
CA ASP A 95 -3.66 13.77 21.70
C ASP A 95 -3.38 14.63 20.45
N GLY A 96 -3.06 14.01 19.32
CA GLY A 96 -2.70 14.70 18.09
C GLY A 96 -3.90 15.19 17.27
N PRO A 97 -3.67 15.92 16.16
CA PRO A 97 -4.73 16.49 15.32
C PRO A 97 -5.70 15.45 14.72
N LEU A 98 -5.23 14.21 14.54
CA LEU A 98 -6.02 13.07 14.04
C LEU A 98 -6.45 12.10 15.17
N GLY A 99 -6.40 12.55 16.43
CA GLY A 99 -6.69 11.73 17.61
C GLY A 99 -8.09 11.12 17.62
N PHE A 100 -9.06 11.74 16.93
CA PHE A 100 -10.42 11.20 16.78
C PHE A 100 -10.47 9.83 16.06
N LEU A 101 -9.42 9.46 15.32
CA LEU A 101 -9.28 8.14 14.69
C LEU A 101 -8.70 7.07 15.65
N TRP A 102 -8.13 7.47 16.78
CA TRP A 102 -7.49 6.56 17.73
C TRP A 102 -8.41 5.45 18.25
N PRO A 103 -9.71 5.70 18.54
CA PRO A 103 -10.63 4.64 18.96
C PRO A 103 -10.80 3.52 17.94
N ILE A 104 -10.53 3.77 16.65
CA ILE A 104 -10.58 2.76 15.58
C ILE A 104 -9.21 2.09 15.42
N ILE A 105 -8.14 2.88 15.37
CA ILE A 105 -6.77 2.39 15.15
C ILE A 105 -6.29 1.50 16.30
N SER A 106 -6.70 1.81 17.54
CA SER A 106 -6.32 1.06 18.72
C SER A 106 -7.16 -0.21 18.94
N LEU A 107 -8.23 -0.44 18.17
CA LEU A 107 -9.05 -1.64 18.29
C LEU A 107 -8.21 -2.88 18.06
N GLU A 108 -8.32 -3.85 18.96
CA GLU A 108 -7.64 -5.13 18.81
C GLU A 108 -8.00 -5.81 17.49
N LEU A 109 -9.25 -5.69 17.03
CA LEU A 109 -9.68 -6.23 15.74
C LEU A 109 -8.91 -5.62 14.55
N VAL A 110 -8.64 -4.31 14.57
CA VAL A 110 -7.88 -3.63 13.51
C VAL A 110 -6.40 -4.05 13.56
N GLN A 111 -5.84 -4.12 14.76
CA GLN A 111 -4.43 -4.45 14.96
C GLN A 111 -4.12 -5.92 14.66
N SER A 112 -4.98 -6.84 15.12
CA SER A 112 -4.92 -8.27 14.82
C SER A 112 -5.25 -8.53 13.35
N GLY A 113 -6.30 -7.90 12.82
CA GLY A 113 -6.68 -7.95 11.41
C GLY A 113 -5.52 -7.57 10.50
N GLY A 114 -4.88 -6.41 10.74
CA GLY A 114 -3.69 -5.99 9.98
C GLY A 114 -2.45 -6.88 10.20
N ARG A 115 -2.37 -7.63 11.32
CA ARG A 115 -1.29 -8.61 11.56
C ARG A 115 -1.47 -9.85 10.69
N TYR A 116 -2.63 -10.48 10.75
CA TYR A 116 -2.90 -11.70 9.98
C TYR A 116 -3.12 -11.41 8.49
N ALA A 117 -3.63 -10.22 8.15
CA ALA A 117 -3.73 -9.78 6.77
C ALA A 117 -2.37 -9.76 6.06
N GLY A 118 -1.26 -9.54 6.78
CA GLY A 118 0.08 -9.65 6.19
C GLY A 118 0.34 -11.02 5.53
N ILE A 119 -0.22 -12.11 6.08
CA ILE A 119 -0.12 -13.44 5.49
C ILE A 119 -0.91 -13.49 4.18
N ALA A 120 -2.15 -12.99 4.19
CA ALA A 120 -2.98 -12.89 2.99
C ALA A 120 -2.33 -12.01 1.90
N MET A 121 -1.61 -10.95 2.29
CA MET A 121 -0.85 -10.09 1.37
C MET A 121 0.24 -10.88 0.65
N VAL A 122 1.04 -11.65 1.38
CA VAL A 122 2.12 -12.47 0.79
C VAL A 122 1.54 -13.56 -0.11
N VAL A 123 0.46 -14.23 0.31
CA VAL A 123 -0.23 -15.22 -0.52
C VAL A 123 -0.79 -14.60 -1.81
N GLY A 124 -1.43 -13.43 -1.71
CA GLY A 124 -1.94 -12.69 -2.86
C GLY A 124 -0.82 -12.31 -3.84
N LEU A 125 0.30 -11.78 -3.32
CA LEU A 125 1.47 -11.43 -4.13
C LEU A 125 2.11 -12.66 -4.80
N LEU A 126 2.22 -13.79 -4.09
CA LEU A 126 2.72 -15.05 -4.65
C LEU A 126 1.82 -15.54 -5.79
N GLY A 127 0.50 -15.50 -5.62
CA GLY A 127 -0.45 -15.87 -6.66
C GLY A 127 -0.36 -14.96 -7.90
N LEU A 128 -0.22 -13.65 -7.70
CA LEU A 128 -0.05 -12.69 -8.80
C LEU A 128 1.30 -12.87 -9.52
N LEU A 129 2.38 -13.14 -8.77
CA LEU A 129 3.69 -13.43 -9.32
C LEU A 129 3.68 -14.75 -10.11
N ALA A 130 3.08 -15.80 -9.54
CA ALA A 130 2.90 -17.09 -10.21
C ALA A 130 2.13 -16.93 -11.53
N ARG A 131 1.03 -16.18 -11.55
CA ARG A 131 0.30 -15.86 -12.79
C ARG A 131 1.22 -15.21 -13.83
N ARG A 132 2.09 -14.30 -13.41
CA ARG A 132 3.02 -13.59 -14.29
C ARG A 132 4.15 -14.49 -14.82
N ILE A 133 4.55 -15.49 -14.03
CA ILE A 133 5.59 -16.44 -14.40
C ILE A 133 5.03 -17.58 -15.22
N PHE A 134 3.84 -18.10 -14.96
CA PHE A 134 3.35 -19.36 -15.58
C PHE A 134 2.40 -19.16 -16.76
N VAL A 135 1.68 -18.04 -16.84
CA VAL A 135 0.74 -17.80 -17.95
C VAL A 135 1.45 -17.15 -19.13
N ALA A 136 1.61 -17.89 -20.24
CA ALA A 136 2.38 -17.46 -21.41
C ALA A 136 1.98 -16.07 -21.95
N ARG A 137 0.67 -15.80 -22.09
CA ARG A 137 0.16 -14.49 -22.55
C ARG A 137 0.58 -13.35 -21.62
N VAL A 138 0.55 -13.57 -20.30
CA VAL A 138 0.90 -12.55 -19.31
C VAL A 138 2.41 -12.35 -19.28
N ARG A 139 3.18 -13.43 -19.34
CA ARG A 139 4.65 -13.40 -19.39
C ARG A 139 5.14 -12.63 -20.61
N TYR A 140 4.53 -12.87 -21.77
CA TYR A 140 4.88 -12.22 -23.03
C TYR A 140 4.75 -10.69 -22.98
N ILE A 141 3.75 -10.16 -22.28
CA ILE A 141 3.52 -8.71 -22.17
C ILE A 141 4.13 -8.09 -20.89
N SER A 142 4.83 -8.87 -20.06
CA SER A 142 5.36 -8.37 -18.79
C SER A 142 6.75 -7.74 -18.97
N ALA A 143 6.94 -6.57 -18.37
CA ALA A 143 8.24 -5.92 -18.28
C ALA A 143 8.98 -6.38 -17.01
N PRO A 144 10.33 -6.29 -16.95
CA PRO A 144 11.09 -6.61 -15.74
C PRO A 144 10.60 -5.86 -14.49
N SER A 145 10.20 -4.60 -14.65
CA SER A 145 9.63 -3.79 -13.56
C SER A 145 8.38 -4.39 -12.94
N ASP A 146 7.58 -5.15 -13.70
CA ASP A 146 6.37 -5.79 -13.18
C ASP A 146 6.66 -6.92 -12.19
N TYR A 147 7.81 -7.59 -12.35
CA TYR A 147 8.29 -8.61 -11.41
C TYR A 147 8.93 -7.95 -10.20
N LEU A 148 9.77 -6.93 -10.43
CA LEU A 148 10.48 -6.23 -9.37
C LEU A 148 9.53 -5.56 -8.37
N MET A 149 8.43 -4.95 -8.81
CA MET A 149 7.46 -4.35 -7.89
C MET A 149 6.74 -5.39 -7.02
N LEU A 150 6.38 -6.54 -7.59
CA LEU A 150 5.75 -7.62 -6.82
C LEU A 150 6.73 -8.21 -5.79
N ILE A 151 7.99 -8.40 -6.18
CA ILE A 151 9.04 -8.89 -5.28
C ILE A 151 9.31 -7.86 -4.17
N LEU A 152 9.45 -6.58 -4.50
CA LEU A 152 9.65 -5.51 -3.52
C LEU A 152 8.55 -5.53 -2.44
N LEU A 153 7.28 -5.51 -2.85
CA LEU A 153 6.15 -5.55 -1.93
C LEU A 153 6.09 -6.86 -1.14
N MET A 154 6.50 -7.98 -1.74
CA MET A 154 6.53 -9.28 -1.07
C MET A 154 7.59 -9.32 0.02
N VAL A 155 8.80 -8.81 -0.24
CA VAL A 155 9.88 -8.77 0.77
C VAL A 155 9.54 -7.76 1.89
N ILE A 156 8.88 -6.64 1.57
CA ILE A 156 8.30 -5.74 2.58
C ILE A 156 7.28 -6.50 3.45
N GLY A 157 6.36 -7.24 2.83
CA GLY A 157 5.37 -8.05 3.54
C GLY A 157 6.01 -9.11 4.44
N ILE A 158 6.97 -9.87 3.92
CA ILE A 158 7.68 -10.94 4.64
C ILE A 158 8.47 -10.36 5.81
N SER A 159 9.26 -9.30 5.62
CA SER A 159 9.98 -8.64 6.71
C SER A 159 9.03 -8.12 7.80
N GLY A 160 7.85 -7.59 7.42
CA GLY A 160 6.81 -7.18 8.37
C GLY A 160 6.19 -8.35 9.17
N LEU A 161 6.00 -9.50 8.52
CA LEU A 161 5.56 -10.74 9.18
C LEU A 161 6.62 -11.30 10.12
N VAL A 162 7.89 -11.31 9.71
CA VAL A 162 9.01 -11.71 10.56
C VAL A 162 9.03 -10.87 11.83
N MET A 163 8.88 -9.55 11.73
CA MET A 163 8.78 -8.68 12.92
C MET A 163 7.52 -8.92 13.76
N SER A 164 6.44 -9.41 13.17
CA SER A 164 5.16 -9.60 13.85
C SER A 164 5.03 -10.96 14.55
N PHE A 165 5.79 -11.97 14.11
CA PHE A 165 5.63 -13.37 14.58
C PHE A 165 6.91 -14.02 15.07
N ILE A 166 8.08 -13.56 14.63
CA ILE A 166 9.37 -14.23 14.88
C ILE A 166 10.29 -13.33 15.71
N SER A 167 10.68 -12.19 15.14
CA SER A 167 11.66 -11.25 15.71
C SER A 167 10.95 -9.96 16.13
N HIS A 168 10.26 -10.00 17.27
CA HIS A 168 9.48 -8.88 17.78
C HIS A 168 10.35 -7.63 18.00
N VAL A 169 9.79 -6.47 17.63
CA VAL A 169 10.43 -5.16 17.73
C VAL A 169 9.68 -4.30 18.74
N ASP A 170 10.39 -3.43 19.46
CA ASP A 170 9.77 -2.45 20.34
C ASP A 170 8.94 -1.43 19.55
N ILE A 171 7.63 -1.62 19.60
CA ILE A 171 6.63 -0.80 18.91
C ILE A 171 6.61 0.63 19.46
N MET A 172 6.90 0.82 20.75
CA MET A 172 6.90 2.15 21.38
C MET A 172 8.10 2.95 20.90
N GLN A 173 9.28 2.33 20.80
CA GLN A 173 10.47 2.98 20.28
C GLN A 173 10.33 3.29 18.77
N VAL A 174 9.76 2.38 17.96
CA VAL A 174 9.43 2.70 16.55
C VAL A 174 8.45 3.87 16.45
N LYS A 175 7.41 3.91 17.32
CA LYS A 175 6.46 5.02 17.35
C LYS A 175 7.14 6.33 17.72
N ALA A 176 8.01 6.35 18.73
CA ALA A 176 8.76 7.53 19.12
C ALA A 176 9.66 8.03 17.98
N PHE A 177 10.34 7.13 17.27
CA PHE A 177 11.11 7.44 16.06
C PHE A 177 10.26 8.08 14.97
N MET A 178 9.10 7.50 14.65
CA MET A 178 8.20 8.02 13.62
C MET A 178 7.63 9.40 13.99
N LEU A 179 7.25 9.60 15.25
CA LEU A 179 6.70 10.88 15.71
C LEU A 179 7.77 11.98 15.82
N GLY A 180 8.99 11.63 16.22
CA GLY A 180 10.12 12.56 16.31
C GLY A 180 10.48 13.23 14.97
N MET A 181 10.13 12.61 13.84
CA MET A 181 10.29 13.23 12.52
C MET A 181 9.42 14.47 12.31
N PHE A 182 8.21 14.51 12.89
CA PHE A 182 7.31 15.68 12.74
C PHE A 182 7.76 16.88 13.56
N THR A 183 8.48 16.63 14.67
CA THR A 183 8.99 17.67 15.57
C THR A 183 10.47 17.97 15.33
N PHE A 184 11.08 17.37 14.29
CA PHE A 184 12.53 17.43 14.01
C PHE A 184 13.41 17.01 15.20
N ASN A 185 12.86 16.25 16.15
CA ASN A 185 13.57 15.66 17.28
C ASN A 185 13.81 14.17 17.00
N PHE A 186 14.84 13.88 16.20
CA PHE A 186 15.13 12.52 15.74
C PHE A 186 15.47 11.59 16.90
N GLN A 187 14.57 10.63 17.17
CA GLN A 187 14.81 9.58 18.16
C GLN A 187 15.65 8.45 17.58
N GLU A 188 16.04 7.50 18.43
CA GLU A 188 16.77 6.32 17.99
C GLU A 188 15.83 5.30 17.34
N LEU A 189 16.26 4.75 16.19
CA LEU A 189 15.59 3.62 15.57
C LEU A 189 16.06 2.32 16.24
N PRO A 190 15.15 1.43 16.68
CA PRO A 190 15.55 0.14 17.26
C PRO A 190 16.42 -0.65 16.29
N VAL A 191 17.56 -1.16 16.76
CA VAL A 191 18.46 -1.95 15.91
C VAL A 191 17.92 -3.38 15.83
N SER A 192 17.25 -3.70 14.73
CA SER A 192 16.92 -5.08 14.38
C SER A 192 17.04 -5.29 12.87
N GLY A 193 17.65 -6.41 12.45
CA GLY A 193 17.85 -6.73 11.04
C GLY A 193 16.56 -6.66 10.22
N PRO A 194 15.47 -7.36 10.64
CA PRO A 194 14.18 -7.31 9.94
C PRO A 194 13.59 -5.89 9.82
N LEU A 195 13.73 -5.04 10.84
CA LEU A 195 13.24 -3.65 10.79
C LEU A 195 14.02 -2.81 9.79
N LEU A 196 15.35 -2.92 9.79
CA LEU A 196 16.20 -2.16 8.87
C LEU A 196 15.91 -2.54 7.41
N VAL A 197 15.72 -3.84 7.15
CA VAL A 197 15.30 -4.33 5.83
C VAL A 197 13.91 -3.79 5.49
N HIS A 198 12.94 -3.90 6.40
CA HIS A 198 11.57 -3.45 6.17
C HIS A 198 11.51 -1.95 5.84
N VAL A 199 12.06 -1.11 6.72
CA VAL A 199 12.06 0.34 6.56
C VAL A 199 12.87 0.76 5.33
N GLY A 200 14.03 0.12 5.09
CA GLY A 200 14.84 0.39 3.91
C GLY A 200 14.08 0.12 2.60
N LEU A 201 13.36 -1.00 2.53
CA LEU A 201 12.53 -1.31 1.36
C LEU A 201 11.30 -0.40 1.24
N VAL A 202 10.72 0.05 2.35
CA VAL A 202 9.64 1.06 2.34
C VAL A 202 10.14 2.41 1.83
N VAL A 203 11.36 2.82 2.20
CA VAL A 203 12.01 4.01 1.62
C VAL A 203 12.18 3.87 0.10
N VAL A 204 12.70 2.71 -0.35
CA VAL A 204 12.81 2.42 -1.80
C VAL A 204 11.44 2.48 -2.47
N LEU A 205 10.41 1.89 -1.86
CA LEU A 205 9.04 1.97 -2.35
C LEU A 205 8.57 3.42 -2.46
N GLY A 206 8.84 4.28 -1.46
CA GLY A 206 8.47 5.70 -1.50
C GLY A 206 9.05 6.46 -2.70
N PHE A 207 10.32 6.19 -3.05
CA PHE A 207 10.93 6.77 -4.26
C PHE A 207 10.39 6.18 -5.56
N VAL A 208 10.15 4.87 -5.60
CA VAL A 208 9.73 4.19 -6.83
C VAL A 208 8.24 4.35 -7.12
N LEU A 209 7.40 4.49 -6.10
CA LEU A 209 5.94 4.60 -6.24
C LEU A 209 5.52 5.68 -7.24
N PRO A 210 5.94 6.96 -7.13
CA PRO A 210 5.46 8.01 -8.02
C PRO A 210 5.93 7.91 -9.48
N ILE A 211 6.98 7.12 -9.75
CA ILE A 211 7.56 6.95 -11.09
C ILE A 211 7.24 5.59 -11.73
N SER A 212 6.51 4.73 -11.02
CA SER A 212 6.22 3.36 -11.45
C SER A 212 4.74 3.16 -11.79
N LYS A 213 4.42 1.96 -12.29
CA LYS A 213 3.04 1.51 -12.52
C LYS A 213 2.21 1.39 -11.24
N LEU A 214 2.84 1.51 -10.06
CA LEU A 214 2.13 1.49 -8.77
C LEU A 214 1.28 2.74 -8.55
N LEU A 215 1.55 3.85 -9.26
CA LEU A 215 0.79 5.09 -9.12
C LEU A 215 -0.55 5.04 -9.88
N HIS A 216 -1.44 4.16 -9.41
CA HIS A 216 -2.84 4.04 -9.82
C HIS A 216 -3.81 4.50 -8.72
N ILE A 217 -3.29 5.11 -7.65
CA ILE A 217 -4.06 5.58 -6.48
C ILE A 217 -4.94 6.82 -6.78
N PRO A 218 -4.46 7.86 -7.51
CA PRO A 218 -5.22 9.09 -7.68
C PRO A 218 -6.26 9.07 -8.83
N GLY A 219 -6.41 7.94 -9.55
CA GLY A 219 -7.25 7.85 -10.75
C GLY A 219 -7.95 6.51 -10.86
#